data_AF-A0A8H8BU12-F1
#
_entry.id   AF-A0A8H8BU12-F1
#
_cell.length_a   1.000
_cell.length_b   1.000
_cell.length_c   1.000
_cell.angle_alpha   90.00
_cell.angle_beta   90.00
_cell.angle_gamma   90.00
#
_symmetry.space_group_name_H-M   'P 1'
#
loop_
_entity.id
_entity.type
_entity.pdbx_description
1 polymer ?
#
loop_
_entity_poly.entity_id
_entity_poly.type
_entity_poly.pdbx_seq_one_letter_code
_entity_poly.pdbx_strand_id
1 'polypeptide(L)'
;MNFITPFRDKLDHCLSIGQAPSQGLVYALDADIVIKMPFQYSIPDNLNDDAIFYLNHALQGFVAMERELAVYDAVANLPHANIARRLEVNSSTCLFLERLQPLEEIWGTADEMMRHRWIRELIDAISWLEELGFTHGDLAIRNLSVDSANRLKLFDFGSATTNDHYDYAADVKRDHSGLATCFHYILTGVDPFAKVDSAQEVRQIESRLLAGRGIIGAGAEALTDVIQAGWTGQAASTKFSQVKERVEAIMGATDLDIASETSEEHYQRLESRCAEWLKKATLDQRWMNPEDYCAACRAKGYEVEMDVWR
;
A
#
# COMPACT_ATOMS: atom_id res chain seq x y z
N MET A 1 8.55 5.15 24.19
CA MET A 1 9.04 6.43 23.63
C MET A 1 7.89 7.08 22.88
N ASN A 2 7.78 8.42 22.87
CA ASN A 2 6.73 9.12 22.12
C ASN A 2 7.22 9.44 20.71
N PHE A 3 6.40 9.19 19.70
CA PHE A 3 6.65 9.59 18.32
C PHE A 3 6.66 11.12 18.19
N ILE A 4 7.48 11.63 17.27
CA ILE A 4 7.45 13.00 16.80
C ILE A 4 6.93 12.97 15.36
N THR A 5 5.88 13.72 15.07
CA THR A 5 5.29 13.90 13.74
C THR A 5 5.51 15.33 13.26
N PRO A 6 5.31 15.63 11.97
CA PRO A 6 5.47 16.99 11.45
C PRO A 6 4.54 18.03 12.11
N PHE A 7 3.35 17.59 12.53
CA PHE A 7 2.34 18.44 13.14
C PHE A 7 2.01 17.99 14.57
N ARG A 8 1.65 18.96 15.42
CA ARG A 8 1.23 18.73 16.83
C ARG A 8 -0.26 18.53 17.00
N ASP A 9 -1.04 18.83 15.96
CA ASP A 9 -2.48 18.78 15.97
C ASP A 9 -2.97 17.38 16.35
N LYS A 10 -3.97 17.34 17.24
CA LYS A 10 -4.66 16.09 17.53
C LYS A 10 -5.57 15.76 16.35
N LEU A 11 -5.23 14.71 15.64
CA LEU A 11 -6.07 14.14 14.60
C LEU A 11 -7.08 13.17 15.20
N ASP A 12 -8.22 13.02 14.54
CA ASP A 12 -9.43 12.44 15.13
C ASP A 12 -9.24 10.98 15.54
N HIS A 13 -8.86 10.13 14.58
CA HIS A 13 -8.64 8.71 14.80
C HIS A 13 -7.40 8.21 14.03
N CYS A 14 -6.48 7.55 14.74
CA CYS A 14 -5.37 6.84 14.13
C CYS A 14 -5.91 5.55 13.48
N LEU A 15 -5.69 5.40 12.18
CA LEU A 15 -6.10 4.26 11.38
C LEU A 15 -4.98 3.22 11.21
N SER A 16 -3.75 3.53 11.62
CA SER A 16 -2.64 2.58 11.57
C SER A 16 -2.93 1.35 12.43
N ILE A 17 -2.74 0.16 11.84
CA ILE A 17 -2.96 -1.14 12.48
C ILE A 17 -1.68 -1.58 13.21
N GLY A 18 -1.82 -2.04 14.47
CA GLY A 18 -0.72 -2.62 15.27
C GLY A 18 -0.12 -1.69 16.34
N GLN A 19 0.74 -2.23 17.20
CA GLN A 19 1.37 -1.50 18.32
C GLN A 19 2.52 -0.57 17.89
N ALA A 20 3.04 -0.74 16.67
CA ALA A 20 4.06 0.12 16.07
C ALA A 20 3.86 0.16 14.53
N PRO A 21 3.50 1.31 13.94
CA PRO A 21 3.36 1.45 12.49
C PRO A 21 4.72 1.27 11.80
N SER A 22 4.80 0.54 10.69
CA SER A 22 6.07 0.25 10.00
C SER A 22 6.57 1.36 9.08
N GLN A 23 5.66 2.10 8.43
CA GLN A 23 6.02 3.02 7.32
C GLN A 23 5.38 4.42 7.42
N GLY A 24 4.74 4.72 8.54
CA GLY A 24 4.07 6.00 8.76
C GLY A 24 2.81 5.85 9.61
N LEU A 25 2.31 6.98 10.09
CA LEU A 25 1.05 7.06 10.82
C LEU A 25 -0.04 7.55 9.88
N VAL A 26 -1.16 6.83 9.83
CA VAL A 26 -2.34 7.18 9.04
C VAL A 26 -3.43 7.64 9.98
N TYR A 27 -4.02 8.80 9.70
CA TYR A 27 -5.11 9.35 10.47
C TYR A 27 -6.27 9.72 9.57
N ALA A 28 -7.49 9.56 10.07
CA ALA A 28 -8.64 10.25 9.49
C ALA A 28 -8.48 11.75 9.75
N LEU A 29 -8.44 12.54 8.67
CA LEU A 29 -8.59 13.98 8.77
C LEU A 29 -10.07 14.32 8.99
N ASP A 30 -10.94 13.64 8.23
CA ASP A 30 -12.39 13.67 8.34
C ASP A 30 -13.02 12.43 7.67
N ALA A 31 -14.29 12.51 7.30
CA ALA A 31 -15.04 11.40 6.69
C ALA A 31 -14.55 11.01 5.27
N ASP A 32 -13.89 11.92 4.55
CA ASP A 32 -13.55 11.74 3.14
C ASP A 32 -12.03 11.76 2.89
N ILE A 33 -11.23 12.16 3.89
CA ILE A 33 -9.80 12.39 3.74
C ILE A 33 -9.03 11.64 4.82
N VAL A 34 -7.96 10.96 4.40
CA VAL A 34 -6.91 10.45 5.30
C VAL A 34 -5.62 11.22 5.08
N ILE A 35 -4.85 11.38 6.15
CA ILE A 35 -3.50 11.92 6.13
C ILE A 35 -2.52 10.85 6.59
N LYS A 36 -1.52 10.54 5.76
CA LYS A 36 -0.39 9.68 6.09
C LYS A 36 0.83 10.56 6.36
N MET A 37 1.45 10.39 7.51
CA MET A 37 2.58 11.19 7.96
C MET A 37 3.76 10.29 8.34
N PRO A 38 4.99 10.71 8.03
CA PRO A 38 6.16 10.07 8.60
C PRO A 38 6.22 10.38 10.11
N PHE A 39 7.02 9.61 10.83
CA PHE A 39 7.30 9.86 12.24
C PHE A 39 8.79 9.64 12.52
N GLN A 40 9.28 10.26 13.58
CA GLN A 40 10.64 10.11 14.05
C GLN A 40 10.70 9.98 15.58
N TYR A 41 11.89 9.67 16.09
CA TYR A 41 12.15 9.59 17.52
C TYR A 41 13.16 10.66 17.95
N SER A 42 13.20 10.95 19.24
CA SER A 42 14.28 11.78 19.78
C SER A 42 15.60 11.00 19.70
N ILE A 43 16.64 11.62 19.18
CA ILE A 43 17.96 11.00 19.07
C ILE A 43 18.63 11.07 20.46
N PRO A 44 18.87 9.92 21.14
CA PRO A 44 19.44 9.92 22.48
C PRO A 44 20.95 10.19 22.44
N ASP A 45 21.51 10.60 23.58
CA ASP A 45 22.97 10.78 23.73
C ASP A 45 23.72 9.45 23.77
N ASN A 46 23.06 8.35 24.16
CA ASN A 46 23.61 7.01 24.21
C ASN A 46 22.89 6.11 23.20
N LEU A 47 23.63 5.61 22.20
CA LEU A 47 23.13 4.74 21.15
C LEU A 47 23.22 3.27 21.58
N ASN A 48 22.23 2.81 22.35
CA ASN A 48 22.03 1.38 22.60
C ASN A 48 21.23 0.73 21.46
N ASP A 49 21.10 -0.59 21.50
CA ASP A 49 20.41 -1.37 20.45
C ASP A 49 18.96 -0.91 20.23
N ASP A 50 18.23 -0.59 21.30
CA ASP A 50 16.86 -0.07 21.21
C ASP A 50 16.80 1.29 20.50
N ALA A 51 17.72 2.20 20.83
CA ALA A 51 17.82 3.50 20.19
C ALA A 51 18.10 3.33 18.69
N ILE A 52 19.08 2.49 18.33
CA ILE A 52 19.43 2.21 16.93
C ILE A 52 18.23 1.62 16.18
N PHE A 53 17.50 0.69 16.80
CA PHE A 53 16.27 0.13 16.23
C PHE A 53 15.25 1.23 15.90
N TYR A 54 14.97 2.14 16.83
CA TYR A 54 14.03 3.23 16.61
C TYR A 54 14.50 4.25 15.57
N LEU A 55 15.80 4.57 15.54
CA LEU A 55 16.38 5.46 14.52
C LEU A 55 16.22 4.85 13.12
N ASN A 56 16.56 3.56 12.95
CA ASN A 56 16.36 2.85 11.69
C ASN A 56 14.90 2.81 11.27
N HIS A 57 14.00 2.58 12.23
CA HIS A 57 12.57 2.54 11.96
C HIS A 57 12.04 3.88 11.42
N ALA A 58 12.50 5.00 11.98
CA ALA A 58 12.18 6.33 11.46
C ALA A 58 12.75 6.57 10.06
N LEU A 59 14.02 6.20 9.84
CA LEU A 59 14.70 6.39 8.56
C LEU A 59 14.05 5.54 7.44
N GLN A 60 13.68 4.30 7.73
CA GLN A 60 12.92 3.45 6.81
C GLN A 60 11.55 4.05 6.49
N GLY A 61 10.88 4.66 7.47
CA GLY A 61 9.64 5.40 7.25
C GLY A 61 9.81 6.59 6.28
N PHE A 62 10.93 7.29 6.32
CA PHE A 62 11.24 8.34 5.34
C PHE A 62 11.40 7.77 3.92
N VAL A 63 12.18 6.69 3.78
CA VAL A 63 12.36 6.06 2.46
C VAL A 63 11.04 5.51 1.92
N ALA A 64 10.21 4.91 2.77
CA ALA A 64 8.88 4.46 2.37
C ALA A 64 8.01 5.61 1.85
N MET A 65 8.03 6.77 2.53
CA MET A 65 7.32 7.96 2.06
C MET A 65 7.87 8.47 0.71
N GLU A 66 9.20 8.46 0.51
CA GLU A 66 9.83 8.82 -0.78
C GLU A 66 9.35 7.89 -1.91
N ARG A 67 9.32 6.58 -1.68
CA ARG A 67 8.84 5.58 -2.64
C ARG A 67 7.37 5.76 -2.99
N GLU A 68 6.53 5.99 -1.98
CA GLU A 68 5.10 6.19 -2.18
C GLU A 68 4.79 7.49 -2.93
N LEU A 69 5.51 8.58 -2.61
CA LEU A 69 5.43 9.84 -3.36
C LEU A 69 5.83 9.64 -4.83
N ALA A 70 6.90 8.87 -5.11
CA ALA A 70 7.34 8.60 -6.48
C ALA A 70 6.27 7.88 -7.32
N VAL A 71 5.57 6.90 -6.74
CA VAL A 71 4.45 6.23 -7.42
C VAL A 71 3.31 7.22 -7.67
N TYR A 72 2.93 8.03 -6.68
CA TYR A 72 1.85 9.00 -6.86
C TYR A 72 2.20 10.13 -7.85
N ASP A 73 3.45 10.56 -7.92
CA ASP A 73 3.93 11.50 -8.92
C ASP A 73 3.81 10.89 -10.34
N ALA A 74 4.04 9.57 -10.49
CA ALA A 74 3.80 8.88 -11.74
C ALA A 74 2.30 8.78 -12.08
N VAL A 75 1.44 8.49 -11.10
CA VAL A 75 -0.03 8.47 -11.23
C VAL A 75 -0.56 9.85 -11.65
N ALA A 76 -0.01 10.94 -11.12
CA ALA A 76 -0.44 12.30 -11.48
C ALA A 76 -0.20 12.61 -12.96
N ASN A 77 0.84 12.02 -13.57
CA ASN A 77 1.15 12.17 -14.99
C ASN A 77 0.31 11.24 -15.89
N LEU A 78 -0.03 10.05 -15.41
CA LEU A 78 -0.85 9.07 -16.11
C LEU A 78 -1.88 8.45 -15.15
N PRO A 79 -3.06 9.05 -14.95
CA PRO A 79 -4.00 8.56 -13.95
C PRO A 79 -4.54 7.15 -14.24
N HIS A 80 -4.80 6.39 -13.17
CA HIS A 80 -5.45 5.07 -13.24
C HIS A 80 -6.64 5.01 -12.28
N ALA A 81 -7.79 4.56 -12.77
CA ALA A 81 -9.05 4.58 -12.02
C ALA A 81 -9.02 3.74 -10.73
N ASN A 82 -8.26 2.63 -10.73
CA ASN A 82 -8.16 1.69 -9.61
C ASN A 82 -6.94 1.91 -8.70
N ILE A 83 -6.29 3.07 -8.78
CA ILE A 83 -5.31 3.54 -7.79
C ILE A 83 -5.99 4.59 -6.91
N ALA A 84 -5.76 4.55 -5.60
CA ALA A 84 -6.29 5.57 -4.69
C ALA A 84 -5.76 6.96 -5.07
N ARG A 85 -6.61 7.98 -5.05
CA ARG A 85 -6.24 9.34 -5.44
C ARG A 85 -5.45 10.02 -4.32
N ARG A 86 -4.23 10.46 -4.65
CA ARG A 86 -3.52 11.49 -3.88
C ARG A 86 -4.19 12.84 -4.11
N LEU A 87 -4.47 13.53 -3.01
CA LEU A 87 -5.07 14.87 -3.00
C LEU A 87 -3.94 15.89 -3.06
N GLU A 88 -3.80 16.57 -4.18
CA GLU A 88 -2.65 17.42 -4.44
C GLU A 88 -2.70 18.70 -3.59
N VAL A 89 -1.63 18.90 -2.82
CA VAL A 89 -1.38 20.08 -2.00
C VAL A 89 0.09 20.45 -2.12
N ASN A 90 0.41 21.73 -1.91
CA ASN A 90 1.79 22.22 -1.96
C ASN A 90 2.61 21.81 -0.70
N SER A 91 2.64 20.50 -0.39
CA SER A 91 3.42 19.92 0.70
C SER A 91 3.84 18.49 0.33
N SER A 92 5.12 18.19 0.55
CA SER A 92 5.68 16.83 0.48
C SER A 92 5.94 16.23 1.87
N THR A 93 5.55 16.94 2.95
CA THR A 93 5.82 16.51 4.33
C THR A 93 4.85 15.41 4.80
N CYS A 94 3.69 15.31 4.15
CA CYS A 94 2.67 14.30 4.40
C CYS A 94 1.90 14.00 3.11
N LEU A 95 1.24 12.85 3.07
CA LEU A 95 0.35 12.46 1.99
C LEU A 95 -1.10 12.67 2.43
N PHE A 96 -1.90 13.31 1.58
CA PHE A 96 -3.35 13.31 1.70
C PHE A 96 -3.91 12.37 0.65
N LEU A 97 -4.76 11.44 1.06
CA LEU A 97 -5.41 10.48 0.18
C LEU A 97 -6.93 10.55 0.37
N GLU A 98 -7.66 10.18 -0.67
CA GLU A 98 -9.09 9.86 -0.52
C GLU A 98 -9.29 8.78 0.56
N ARG A 99 -10.32 8.95 1.40
CA ARG A 99 -10.68 7.94 2.39
C ARG A 99 -11.59 6.91 1.74
N LEU A 100 -11.17 5.65 1.84
CA LEU A 100 -11.84 4.51 1.21
C LEU A 100 -12.39 3.55 2.26
N GLN A 101 -13.27 2.64 1.83
CA GLN A 101 -13.78 1.56 2.67
C GLN A 101 -12.92 0.30 2.48
N PRO A 102 -12.35 -0.28 3.54
CA PRO A 102 -11.57 -1.52 3.44
C PRO A 102 -12.36 -2.63 2.75
N LEU A 103 -11.69 -3.36 1.86
CA LEU A 103 -12.33 -4.43 1.10
C LEU A 103 -12.94 -5.50 2.04
N GLU A 104 -12.30 -5.75 3.17
CA GLU A 104 -12.74 -6.73 4.16
C GLU A 104 -14.09 -6.39 4.80
N GLU A 105 -14.39 -5.11 4.97
CA GLU A 105 -15.64 -4.66 5.58
C GLU A 105 -16.83 -4.79 4.62
N ILE A 106 -16.58 -4.60 3.31
CA ILE A 106 -17.63 -4.57 2.29
C ILE A 106 -17.82 -5.92 1.57
N TRP A 107 -16.82 -6.81 1.63
CA TRP A 107 -16.81 -8.09 0.89
C TRP A 107 -18.10 -8.90 1.07
N GLY A 108 -18.61 -8.97 2.31
CA GLY A 108 -19.82 -9.73 2.64
C GLY A 108 -21.12 -9.20 2.01
N THR A 109 -21.10 -7.97 1.48
CA THR A 109 -22.24 -7.34 0.79
C THR A 109 -22.15 -7.44 -0.73
N ALA A 110 -21.00 -7.89 -1.25
CA ALA A 110 -20.74 -7.96 -2.69
C ALA A 110 -21.34 -9.20 -3.34
N ASP A 111 -22.00 -9.01 -4.48
CA ASP A 111 -22.42 -10.13 -5.31
C ASP A 111 -21.23 -10.72 -6.12
N GLU A 112 -21.49 -11.80 -6.84
CA GLU A 112 -20.46 -12.44 -7.68
C GLU A 112 -19.95 -11.51 -8.80
N MET A 113 -20.84 -10.73 -9.41
CA MET A 113 -20.49 -9.81 -10.49
C MET A 113 -19.55 -8.69 -10.02
N MET A 114 -19.78 -8.16 -8.82
CA MET A 114 -18.93 -7.16 -8.17
C MET A 114 -17.57 -7.74 -7.83
N ARG A 115 -17.52 -8.95 -7.24
CA ARG A 115 -16.24 -9.64 -6.97
C ARG A 115 -15.46 -9.90 -8.26
N HIS A 116 -16.12 -10.32 -9.33
CA HIS A 116 -15.49 -10.50 -10.64
C HIS A 116 -14.96 -9.20 -11.24
N ARG A 117 -15.65 -8.09 -11.02
CA ARG A 117 -15.17 -6.75 -11.40
C ARG A 117 -13.91 -6.38 -10.64
N TRP A 118 -13.89 -6.56 -9.33
CA TRP A 118 -12.71 -6.27 -8.49
C TRP A 118 -11.47 -7.07 -8.90
N ILE A 119 -11.62 -8.33 -9.33
CA ILE A 119 -10.50 -9.11 -9.91
C ILE A 119 -9.89 -8.38 -11.12
N ARG A 120 -10.74 -7.92 -12.06
CA ARG A 120 -10.28 -7.23 -13.27
C ARG A 120 -9.64 -5.89 -12.95
N GLU A 121 -10.24 -5.13 -12.04
CA GLU A 121 -9.74 -3.83 -11.59
C GLU A 121 -8.39 -3.93 -10.89
N LEU A 122 -8.21 -4.97 -10.06
CA LEU A 122 -6.94 -5.21 -9.38
C LEU A 122 -5.82 -5.57 -10.38
N ILE A 123 -6.08 -6.49 -11.31
CA ILE A 123 -5.05 -6.88 -12.27
C ILE A 123 -4.74 -5.78 -13.29
N ASP A 124 -5.72 -4.94 -13.61
CA ASP A 124 -5.51 -3.74 -14.43
C ASP A 124 -4.57 -2.77 -13.72
N ALA A 125 -4.84 -2.44 -12.44
CA ALA A 125 -3.99 -1.57 -11.63
C ALA A 125 -2.56 -2.09 -11.49
N ILE A 126 -2.38 -3.39 -11.25
CA ILE A 126 -1.05 -4.01 -11.10
C ILE A 126 -0.31 -4.09 -12.44
N SER A 127 -1.00 -4.43 -13.53
CA SER A 127 -0.41 -4.39 -14.88
C SER A 127 0.06 -2.99 -15.23
N TRP A 128 -0.75 -1.98 -14.92
CA TRP A 128 -0.40 -0.58 -15.13
C TRP A 128 0.81 -0.14 -14.30
N LEU A 129 0.89 -0.56 -13.03
CA LEU A 129 2.04 -0.27 -12.17
C LEU A 129 3.34 -0.89 -12.72
N GLU A 130 3.26 -2.12 -13.24
CA GLU A 130 4.39 -2.78 -13.90
C GLU A 130 4.82 -2.05 -15.18
N GLU A 131 3.87 -1.55 -15.98
CA GLU A 131 4.16 -0.77 -17.19
C GLU A 131 4.88 0.55 -16.89
N LEU A 132 4.57 1.18 -15.75
CA LEU A 132 5.32 2.32 -15.25
C LEU A 132 6.72 1.97 -14.71
N GLY A 133 7.05 0.69 -14.60
CA GLY A 133 8.33 0.22 -14.08
C GLY A 133 8.40 0.10 -12.56
N PHE A 134 7.26 0.03 -11.88
CA PHE A 134 7.18 -0.16 -10.43
C PHE A 134 6.66 -1.56 -10.07
N THR A 135 7.10 -2.07 -8.93
CA THR A 135 6.38 -3.08 -8.16
C THR A 135 5.53 -2.40 -7.10
N HIS A 136 4.55 -3.11 -6.54
CA HIS A 136 3.92 -2.69 -5.28
C HIS A 136 4.81 -3.04 -4.08
N GLY A 137 5.44 -4.23 -4.10
CA GLY A 137 6.36 -4.71 -3.07
C GLY A 137 5.70 -5.16 -1.75
N ASP A 138 4.40 -4.91 -1.58
CA ASP A 138 3.60 -5.31 -0.41
C ASP A 138 2.12 -5.50 -0.81
N LEU A 139 1.89 -6.16 -1.95
CA LEU A 139 0.52 -6.41 -2.41
C LEU A 139 -0.20 -7.37 -1.45
N ALA A 140 -1.20 -6.86 -0.74
CA ALA A 140 -1.96 -7.60 0.26
C ALA A 140 -3.41 -7.11 0.36
N ILE A 141 -4.28 -7.92 0.97
CA ILE A 141 -5.72 -7.62 1.10
C ILE A 141 -5.97 -6.30 1.85
N ARG A 142 -5.18 -6.03 2.91
CA ARG A 142 -5.24 -4.78 3.69
C ARG A 142 -4.97 -3.50 2.88
N ASN A 143 -4.36 -3.65 1.69
CA ASN A 143 -4.02 -2.57 0.77
C ASN A 143 -5.06 -2.44 -0.37
N LEU A 144 -6.20 -3.14 -0.23
CA LEU A 144 -7.34 -3.07 -1.12
C LEU A 144 -8.50 -2.38 -0.41
N SER A 145 -9.13 -1.43 -1.08
CA SER A 145 -10.33 -0.77 -0.60
C SER A 145 -11.28 -0.48 -1.75
N VAL A 146 -12.47 -0.01 -1.45
CA VAL A 146 -13.44 0.45 -2.44
C VAL A 146 -13.84 1.89 -2.22
N ASP A 147 -14.14 2.58 -3.31
CA ASP A 147 -14.74 3.91 -3.27
C ASP A 147 -16.28 3.84 -3.09
N SER A 148 -16.91 5.01 -3.02
CA SER A 148 -18.37 5.14 -2.89
C SER A 148 -19.18 4.53 -4.05
N ALA A 149 -18.54 4.25 -5.19
CA ALA A 149 -19.14 3.59 -6.34
C ALA A 149 -18.82 2.08 -6.38
N ASN A 150 -18.30 1.52 -5.28
CA ASN A 150 -17.85 0.13 -5.15
C ASN A 150 -16.76 -0.27 -6.16
N ARG A 151 -15.93 0.68 -6.61
CA ARG A 151 -14.76 0.40 -7.47
C ARG A 151 -13.56 0.08 -6.59
N LEU A 152 -12.82 -0.97 -6.93
CA LEU A 152 -11.61 -1.34 -6.21
C LEU A 152 -10.53 -0.28 -6.40
N LYS A 153 -9.81 0.02 -5.33
CA LYS A 153 -8.70 0.95 -5.25
C LYS A 153 -7.53 0.28 -4.53
N LEU A 154 -6.36 0.34 -5.15
CA LEU A 154 -5.08 -0.09 -4.60
C LEU A 154 -4.33 1.12 -4.01
N PHE A 155 -3.69 0.94 -2.87
CA PHE A 155 -2.95 1.99 -2.15
C PHE A 155 -1.81 1.40 -1.31
N ASP A 156 -1.06 2.27 -0.62
CA ASP A 156 0.07 1.94 0.26
C ASP A 156 1.34 1.46 -0.48
N PHE A 157 1.94 2.39 -1.24
CA PHE A 157 3.12 2.13 -2.08
C PHE A 157 4.46 2.32 -1.35
N GLY A 158 4.47 2.31 -0.01
CA GLY A 158 5.70 2.53 0.77
C GLY A 158 6.78 1.46 0.57
N SER A 159 6.40 0.30 0.04
CA SER A 159 7.31 -0.81 -0.29
C SER A 159 7.64 -0.91 -1.79
N ALA A 160 7.14 0.01 -2.61
CA ALA A 160 7.34 -0.03 -4.06
C ALA A 160 8.82 0.09 -4.42
N THR A 161 9.24 -0.69 -5.42
CA THR A 161 10.59 -0.60 -6.00
C THR A 161 10.52 -0.39 -7.51
N THR A 162 11.49 0.34 -8.05
CA THR A 162 11.64 0.58 -9.48
C THR A 162 12.41 -0.56 -10.16
N ASN A 163 12.26 -0.70 -11.47
CA ASN A 163 12.86 -1.79 -12.25
C ASN A 163 14.41 -1.83 -12.26
N ASP A 164 15.07 -0.77 -11.81
CA ASP A 164 16.52 -0.68 -11.62
C ASP A 164 16.97 -1.04 -10.20
N HIS A 165 16.04 -1.15 -9.24
CA HIS A 165 16.33 -1.54 -7.86
C HIS A 165 16.70 -3.04 -7.78
N TYR A 166 17.69 -3.36 -6.94
CA TYR A 166 18.23 -4.73 -6.87
C TYR A 166 17.20 -5.77 -6.37
N ASP A 167 16.25 -5.36 -5.53
CA ASP A 167 15.15 -6.21 -5.04
C ASP A 167 13.98 -6.36 -6.03
N TYR A 168 13.95 -5.62 -7.15
CA TYR A 168 12.79 -5.59 -8.05
C TYR A 168 12.32 -6.98 -8.47
N ALA A 169 13.23 -7.89 -8.83
CA ALA A 169 12.87 -9.24 -9.24
C ALA A 169 12.25 -10.07 -8.09
N ALA A 170 12.70 -9.84 -6.85
CA ALA A 170 12.14 -10.48 -5.66
C ALA A 170 10.76 -9.90 -5.34
N ASP A 171 10.58 -8.58 -5.53
CA ASP A 171 9.32 -7.88 -5.31
C ASP A 171 8.26 -8.24 -6.36
N VAL A 172 8.64 -8.41 -7.64
CA VAL A 172 7.74 -8.96 -8.67
C VAL A 172 7.21 -10.34 -8.27
N LYS A 173 8.08 -11.21 -7.76
CA LYS A 173 7.67 -12.53 -7.26
C LYS A 173 6.73 -12.40 -6.05
N ARG A 174 6.99 -11.45 -5.15
CA ARG A 174 6.12 -11.16 -4.00
C ARG A 174 4.76 -10.68 -4.46
N ASP A 175 4.71 -9.76 -5.42
CA ASP A 175 3.47 -9.23 -5.97
C ASP A 175 2.65 -10.30 -6.69
N HIS A 176 3.27 -11.25 -7.41
CA HIS A 176 2.54 -12.41 -7.97
C HIS A 176 1.88 -13.27 -6.88
N SER A 177 2.58 -13.48 -5.76
CA SER A 177 2.04 -14.23 -4.62
C SER A 177 0.94 -13.45 -3.88
N GLY A 178 1.14 -12.15 -3.72
CA GLY A 178 0.17 -11.20 -3.17
C GLY A 178 -1.11 -11.15 -3.99
N LEU A 179 -0.97 -11.00 -5.32
CA LEU A 179 -2.07 -11.00 -6.28
C LEU A 179 -2.88 -12.30 -6.20
N ALA A 180 -2.22 -13.46 -6.16
CA ALA A 180 -2.90 -14.74 -6.00
C ALA A 180 -3.70 -14.83 -4.69
N THR A 181 -3.15 -14.31 -3.60
CA THR A 181 -3.82 -14.24 -2.30
C THR A 181 -5.02 -13.28 -2.34
N CYS A 182 -4.87 -12.12 -2.96
CA CYS A 182 -5.94 -11.15 -3.16
C CYS A 182 -7.05 -11.71 -4.05
N PHE A 183 -6.73 -12.40 -5.15
CA PHE A 183 -7.72 -13.07 -6.00
C PHE A 183 -8.51 -14.13 -5.24
N HIS A 184 -7.80 -14.97 -4.49
CA HIS A 184 -8.43 -15.97 -3.64
C HIS A 184 -9.38 -15.32 -2.64
N TYR A 185 -8.95 -14.25 -1.96
CA TYR A 185 -9.77 -13.51 -1.01
C TYR A 185 -11.00 -12.87 -1.69
N ILE A 186 -10.81 -12.14 -2.79
CA ILE A 186 -11.91 -11.48 -3.51
C ILE A 186 -12.99 -12.49 -3.89
N LEU A 187 -12.62 -13.68 -4.35
CA LEU A 187 -13.59 -14.68 -4.78
C LEU A 187 -14.25 -15.43 -3.62
N THR A 188 -13.50 -15.70 -2.53
CA THR A 188 -13.92 -16.66 -1.49
C THR A 188 -14.21 -16.05 -0.12
N GLY A 189 -13.68 -14.85 0.15
CA GLY A 189 -13.69 -14.18 1.46
C GLY A 189 -12.72 -14.81 2.46
N VAL A 190 -11.87 -15.73 2.00
CA VAL A 190 -10.92 -16.44 2.86
C VAL A 190 -9.52 -15.90 2.63
N ASP A 191 -8.99 -15.24 3.66
CA ASP A 191 -7.58 -14.90 3.74
C ASP A 191 -6.82 -16.07 4.40
N PRO A 192 -5.84 -16.68 3.70
CA PRO A 192 -4.98 -17.70 4.27
C PRO A 192 -4.26 -17.27 5.57
N PHE A 193 -4.11 -15.96 5.80
CA PHE A 193 -3.34 -15.38 6.90
C PHE A 193 -4.22 -14.79 8.03
N ALA A 194 -5.55 -14.82 7.93
CA ALA A 194 -6.45 -14.12 8.87
C ALA A 194 -6.34 -14.50 10.35
N LYS A 195 -5.79 -15.68 10.68
CA LYS A 195 -5.73 -16.22 12.06
C LYS A 195 -4.32 -16.54 12.50
N VAL A 196 -3.36 -15.76 12.02
CA VAL A 196 -1.95 -15.98 12.33
C VAL A 196 -1.54 -15.11 13.52
N ASP A 197 -1.04 -15.75 14.57
CA ASP A 197 -0.62 -15.09 15.81
C ASP A 197 0.92 -14.99 15.91
N SER A 198 1.66 -15.64 14.99
CA SER A 198 3.13 -15.67 15.03
C SER A 198 3.80 -15.68 13.65
N ALA A 199 5.01 -15.12 13.58
CA ALA A 199 5.83 -15.19 12.38
C ALA A 199 6.19 -16.63 11.95
N GLN A 200 6.15 -17.59 12.87
CA GLN A 200 6.37 -19.00 12.55
C GLN A 200 5.19 -19.59 11.76
N GLU A 201 3.97 -19.26 12.13
CA GLU A 201 2.76 -19.68 11.43
C GLU A 201 2.68 -19.04 10.04
N VAL A 202 3.04 -17.75 9.90
CA VAL A 202 3.17 -17.09 8.60
C VAL A 202 4.09 -17.92 7.69
N ARG A 203 5.31 -18.23 8.14
CA ARG A 203 6.29 -19.01 7.37
C ARG A 203 5.79 -20.41 7.02
N GLN A 204 5.00 -21.03 7.88
CA GLN A 204 4.41 -22.35 7.61
C GLN A 204 3.34 -22.28 6.52
N ILE A 205 2.49 -21.25 6.54
CA ILE A 205 1.49 -21.02 5.50
C ILE A 205 2.19 -20.73 4.18
N GLU A 206 3.14 -19.80 4.15
CA GLU A 206 3.95 -19.49 2.96
C GLU A 206 4.61 -20.74 2.38
N SER A 207 5.24 -21.56 3.23
CA SER A 207 5.88 -22.81 2.80
C SER A 207 4.89 -23.79 2.17
N ARG A 208 3.64 -23.83 2.67
CA ARG A 208 2.57 -24.66 2.09
C ARG A 208 2.11 -24.12 0.75
N LEU A 209 1.91 -22.82 0.63
CA LEU A 209 1.52 -22.14 -0.61
C LEU A 209 2.59 -22.36 -1.69
N LEU A 210 3.87 -22.13 -1.35
CA LEU A 210 5.01 -22.37 -2.22
C LEU A 210 5.14 -23.83 -2.68
N ALA A 211 4.74 -24.78 -1.82
CA ALA A 211 4.72 -26.20 -2.15
C ALA A 211 3.50 -26.63 -3.00
N GLY A 212 2.65 -25.70 -3.44
CA GLY A 212 1.42 -26.00 -4.20
C GLY A 212 0.35 -26.69 -3.37
N ARG A 213 0.38 -26.50 -2.04
CA ARG A 213 -0.58 -27.07 -1.08
C ARG A 213 -1.56 -26.03 -0.53
N GLY A 214 -1.70 -24.90 -1.24
CA GLY A 214 -2.74 -23.92 -1.00
C GLY A 214 -4.11 -24.50 -1.33
N ILE A 215 -5.09 -24.27 -0.45
CA ILE A 215 -6.46 -24.73 -0.65
C ILE A 215 -7.19 -23.64 -1.42
N ILE A 216 -7.80 -24.01 -2.55
CA ILE A 216 -8.68 -23.11 -3.30
C ILE A 216 -10.07 -23.19 -2.68
N GLY A 217 -10.56 -22.07 -2.14
CA GLY A 217 -11.90 -21.95 -1.59
C GLY A 217 -13.00 -21.96 -2.66
N ALA A 218 -14.22 -22.23 -2.22
CA ALA A 218 -15.38 -22.24 -3.10
C ALA A 218 -15.63 -20.85 -3.73
N GLY A 219 -15.80 -20.81 -5.05
CA GLY A 219 -15.92 -19.59 -5.85
C GLY A 219 -14.64 -19.18 -6.60
N ALA A 220 -13.47 -19.74 -6.24
CA ALA A 220 -12.19 -19.44 -6.90
C ALA A 220 -11.75 -20.51 -7.93
N GLU A 221 -12.58 -21.53 -8.18
CA GLU A 221 -12.21 -22.70 -8.97
C GLU A 221 -11.78 -22.32 -10.39
N ALA A 222 -12.46 -21.35 -11.01
CA ALA A 222 -12.15 -20.88 -12.36
C ALA A 222 -10.71 -20.34 -12.48
N LEU A 223 -10.18 -19.71 -11.43
CA LEU A 223 -8.83 -19.12 -11.41
C LEU A 223 -7.80 -20.00 -10.69
N THR A 224 -8.09 -21.29 -10.45
CA THR A 224 -7.19 -22.22 -9.75
C THR A 224 -5.77 -22.17 -10.28
N ASP A 225 -5.59 -22.30 -11.60
CA ASP A 225 -4.24 -22.34 -12.18
C ASP A 225 -3.50 -21.01 -12.02
N VAL A 226 -4.21 -19.88 -12.07
CA VAL A 226 -3.62 -18.54 -11.92
C VAL A 226 -3.17 -18.33 -10.47
N ILE A 227 -4.05 -18.66 -9.52
CA ILE A 227 -3.77 -18.54 -8.08
C ILE A 227 -2.61 -19.47 -7.68
N GLN A 228 -2.63 -20.74 -8.10
CA GLN A 228 -1.55 -21.67 -7.78
C GLN A 228 -0.22 -21.26 -8.41
N ALA A 229 -0.22 -20.75 -9.64
CA ALA A 229 1.00 -20.27 -10.29
C ALA A 229 1.62 -19.06 -9.56
N GLY A 230 0.80 -18.14 -9.04
CA GLY A 230 1.27 -17.03 -8.22
C GLY A 230 1.83 -17.49 -6.88
N TRP A 231 1.11 -18.33 -6.14
CA TRP A 231 1.55 -18.87 -4.84
C TRP A 231 2.83 -19.70 -4.91
N THR A 232 2.98 -20.53 -5.95
CA THR A 232 4.19 -21.36 -6.14
C THR A 232 5.37 -20.59 -6.71
N GLY A 233 5.15 -19.34 -7.14
CA GLY A 233 6.16 -18.50 -7.81
C GLY A 233 6.42 -18.91 -9.26
N GLN A 234 5.64 -19.82 -9.84
CA GLN A 234 5.74 -20.18 -11.26
C GLN A 234 5.39 -19.01 -12.18
N ALA A 235 4.56 -18.08 -11.71
CA ALA A 235 4.20 -16.87 -12.45
C ALA A 235 5.26 -15.76 -12.41
N ALA A 236 6.35 -15.90 -11.64
CA ALA A 236 7.31 -14.81 -11.38
C ALA A 236 8.00 -14.23 -12.62
N SER A 237 8.07 -14.98 -13.73
CA SER A 237 8.61 -14.50 -15.01
C SER A 237 7.55 -14.04 -16.02
N THR A 238 6.27 -14.13 -15.64
CA THR A 238 5.11 -13.75 -16.47
C THR A 238 4.75 -12.30 -16.19
N LYS A 239 4.52 -11.52 -17.25
CA LYS A 239 4.07 -10.12 -17.12
C LYS A 239 2.64 -10.08 -16.58
N PHE A 240 2.31 -9.08 -15.78
CA PHE A 240 0.95 -8.92 -15.24
C PHE A 240 -0.08 -8.68 -16.35
N SER A 241 0.31 -8.06 -17.47
CA SER A 241 -0.52 -7.96 -18.67
C SER A 241 -0.89 -9.32 -19.27
N GLN A 242 0.02 -10.31 -19.23
CA GLN A 242 -0.27 -11.68 -19.66
C GLN A 242 -1.17 -12.42 -18.67
N VAL A 243 -1.01 -12.14 -17.37
CA VAL A 243 -1.93 -12.65 -16.34
C VAL A 243 -3.33 -12.06 -16.56
N LYS A 244 -3.43 -10.76 -16.84
CA LYS A 244 -4.67 -10.07 -17.19
C LYS A 244 -5.38 -10.74 -18.36
N GLU A 245 -4.69 -10.92 -19.50
CA GLU A 245 -5.24 -11.59 -20.68
C GLU A 245 -5.79 -12.99 -20.35
N ARG A 246 -5.06 -13.76 -19.52
CA ARG A 246 -5.50 -15.09 -19.09
C ARG A 246 -6.76 -15.04 -18.21
N VAL A 247 -6.82 -14.10 -17.26
CA VAL A 247 -7.98 -13.90 -16.39
C VAL A 247 -9.20 -13.50 -17.20
N GLU A 248 -9.06 -12.56 -18.14
CA GLU A 248 -10.12 -12.13 -19.04
C GLU A 248 -10.64 -13.27 -19.92
N ALA A 249 -9.74 -14.13 -20.42
CA ALA A 249 -10.12 -15.30 -21.20
C ALA A 249 -10.93 -16.32 -20.40
N ILE A 250 -10.64 -16.47 -19.10
CA ILE A 250 -11.35 -17.40 -18.20
C ILE A 250 -12.71 -16.85 -17.78
N MET A 251 -12.76 -15.58 -17.36
CA MET A 251 -13.96 -14.97 -16.79
C MET A 251 -14.92 -14.44 -17.87
N GLY A 252 -14.49 -14.45 -19.12
CA GLY A 252 -15.19 -13.85 -20.24
C GLY A 252 -15.08 -12.33 -20.25
N ALA A 253 -15.11 -11.75 -21.45
CA ALA A 253 -15.32 -10.32 -21.62
C ALA A 253 -16.72 -9.97 -21.09
N THR A 254 -16.77 -9.30 -19.94
CA THR A 254 -17.96 -8.56 -19.54
C THR A 254 -17.69 -7.13 -19.94
N ASP A 255 -18.68 -6.44 -20.51
CA ASP A 255 -18.59 -4.99 -20.66
C ASP A 255 -18.28 -4.45 -19.25
N LEU A 256 -17.07 -3.94 -19.06
CA LEU A 256 -16.75 -3.18 -17.86
C LEU A 256 -17.70 -2.01 -17.92
N ASP A 257 -18.76 -2.07 -17.12
CA ASP A 257 -19.68 -0.98 -16.93
C ASP A 257 -18.82 0.24 -16.61
N ILE A 258 -18.77 1.19 -17.55
CA ILE A 258 -17.99 2.42 -17.42
C ILE A 258 -18.73 3.22 -16.36
N ALA A 259 -18.52 2.86 -15.10
CA ALA A 259 -19.11 3.60 -14.01
C ALA A 259 -18.54 5.01 -14.08
N SER A 260 -19.44 5.98 -13.93
CA SER A 260 -19.11 7.39 -13.76
C SER A 260 -17.91 7.53 -12.83
N GLU A 261 -16.74 7.87 -13.38
CA GLU A 261 -15.59 8.27 -12.57
C GLU A 261 -16.04 9.36 -11.59
N THR A 262 -15.54 9.30 -10.36
CA THR A 262 -15.75 10.36 -9.38
C THR A 262 -15.32 11.68 -10.01
N SER A 263 -16.23 12.65 -10.10
CA SER A 263 -15.98 13.90 -10.83
C SER A 263 -14.76 14.63 -10.27
N GLU A 264 -13.94 15.25 -11.12
CA GLU A 264 -12.82 16.08 -10.67
C GLU A 264 -13.23 17.22 -9.71
N GLU A 265 -14.45 17.76 -9.83
CA GLU A 265 -15.01 18.73 -8.86
C GLU A 265 -15.09 18.18 -7.42
N HIS A 266 -15.22 16.86 -7.26
CA HIS A 266 -15.18 16.22 -5.95
C HIS A 266 -13.77 16.31 -5.36
N TYR A 267 -12.74 15.90 -6.10
CA TYR A 267 -11.36 15.93 -5.64
C TYR A 267 -10.86 17.35 -5.37
N GLN A 268 -11.21 18.32 -6.22
CA GLN A 268 -10.87 19.73 -5.99
C GLN A 268 -11.43 20.27 -4.66
N ARG A 269 -12.61 19.81 -4.23
CA ARG A 269 -13.17 20.16 -2.91
C ARG A 269 -12.40 19.51 -1.78
N LEU A 270 -11.94 18.27 -1.94
CA LEU A 270 -11.11 17.59 -0.95
C LEU A 270 -9.74 18.27 -0.82
N GLU A 271 -9.07 18.56 -1.92
CA GLU A 271 -7.79 19.27 -1.98
C GLU A 271 -7.88 20.65 -1.32
N SER A 272 -8.98 21.38 -1.56
CA SER A 272 -9.24 22.67 -0.90
C SER A 272 -9.31 22.52 0.64
N ARG A 273 -9.92 21.44 1.15
CA ARG A 273 -9.97 21.17 2.60
C ARG A 273 -8.59 20.80 3.15
N CYS A 274 -7.82 19.99 2.43
CA CYS A 274 -6.44 19.65 2.80
C CYS A 274 -5.57 20.92 2.89
N ALA A 275 -5.65 21.80 1.89
CA ALA A 275 -4.91 23.06 1.87
C ALA A 275 -5.31 24.00 3.02
N GLU A 276 -6.61 24.09 3.34
CA GLU A 276 -7.10 24.87 4.48
C GLU A 276 -6.67 24.29 5.83
N TRP A 277 -6.57 22.96 5.94
CA TRP A 277 -6.04 22.32 7.12
C TRP A 277 -4.55 22.62 7.30
N LEU A 278 -3.74 22.47 6.24
CA LEU A 278 -2.30 22.75 6.28
C LEU A 278 -1.99 24.18 6.72
N LYS A 279 -2.78 25.18 6.28
CA LYS A 279 -2.62 26.58 6.71
C LYS A 279 -2.83 26.79 8.21
N LYS A 280 -3.63 25.93 8.85
CA LYS A 280 -4.00 26.01 10.27
C LYS A 280 -3.17 25.07 11.15
N ALA A 281 -2.56 24.05 10.55
CA ALA A 281 -1.77 23.05 11.26
C ALA A 281 -0.59 23.68 12.00
N THR A 282 -0.33 23.20 13.21
CA THR A 282 0.76 23.64 14.06
C THR A 282 1.97 22.73 13.87
N LEU A 283 3.00 23.24 13.22
CA LEU A 283 4.27 22.52 13.04
C LEU A 283 4.92 22.15 14.38
N ASP A 284 5.38 20.91 14.49
CA ASP A 284 6.21 20.50 15.63
C ASP A 284 7.64 20.97 15.42
N GLN A 285 8.11 21.92 16.23
CA GLN A 285 9.48 22.43 16.18
C GLN A 285 10.57 21.37 16.46
N ARG A 286 10.17 20.20 16.97
CA ARG A 286 11.07 19.05 17.17
C ARG A 286 11.20 18.19 15.92
N TRP A 287 10.30 18.35 14.95
CA TRP A 287 10.35 17.66 13.68
C TRP A 287 11.59 18.08 12.90
N MET A 288 12.26 17.10 12.30
CA MET A 288 13.38 17.32 11.40
C MET A 288 12.96 16.75 10.05
N ASN A 289 13.26 17.45 8.96
CA ASN A 289 13.17 16.82 7.65
C ASN A 289 14.20 15.66 7.57
N PRO A 290 14.08 14.75 6.58
CA PRO A 290 14.98 13.60 6.48
C PRO A 290 16.46 13.97 6.48
N GLU A 291 16.84 15.04 5.77
CA GLU A 291 18.24 15.50 5.68
C GLU A 291 18.79 15.97 7.04
N ASP A 292 18.03 16.79 7.75
CA ASP A 292 18.38 17.31 9.08
C ASP A 292 18.42 16.18 10.12
N TYR A 293 17.49 15.23 10.04
CA TYR A 293 17.46 14.07 10.93
C TYR A 293 18.69 13.17 10.72
N CYS A 294 19.07 12.92 9.46
CA CYS A 294 20.30 12.20 9.13
C CYS A 294 21.53 12.91 9.67
N ALA A 295 21.62 14.23 9.48
CA ALA A 295 22.73 15.03 9.99
C ALA A 295 22.83 14.97 11.52
N ALA A 296 21.69 15.04 12.22
CA ALA A 296 21.63 14.94 13.67
C ALA A 296 22.02 13.54 14.18
N CYS A 297 21.63 12.47 13.49
CA CYS A 297 22.07 11.10 13.79
C CYS A 297 23.60 10.95 13.65
N ARG A 298 24.18 11.44 12.54
CA ARG A 298 25.64 11.42 12.32
C ARG A 298 26.40 12.21 13.38
N ALA A 299 25.88 13.36 13.81
CA ALA A 299 26.47 14.16 14.88
C ALA A 299 26.52 13.42 16.24
N LYS A 300 25.68 12.40 16.43
CA LYS A 300 25.65 11.52 17.61
C LYS A 300 26.46 10.24 17.41
N GLY A 301 27.17 10.09 16.29
CA GLY A 301 28.00 8.93 15.99
C GLY A 301 27.24 7.75 15.39
N TYR A 302 26.00 7.95 14.91
CA TYR A 302 25.27 6.94 14.16
C TYR A 302 25.55 7.06 12.66
N GLU A 303 26.10 6.02 12.04
CA GLU A 303 26.26 5.97 10.59
C GLU A 303 24.90 5.72 9.94
N VAL A 304 24.45 6.69 9.14
CA VAL A 304 23.17 6.63 8.43
C VAL A 304 23.40 6.28 6.97
N GLU A 305 22.84 5.15 6.54
CA GLU A 305 22.90 4.66 5.16
C GLU A 305 21.48 4.39 4.64
N MET A 306 20.78 5.47 4.28
CA MET A 306 19.43 5.36 3.69
C MET A 306 19.44 4.77 2.29
N ASP A 307 20.56 4.90 1.56
CA ASP A 307 20.68 4.43 0.18
C ASP A 307 20.62 2.89 0.06
N VAL A 308 20.88 2.17 1.16
CA VAL A 308 20.64 0.70 1.21
C VAL A 308 19.16 0.36 1.12
N TRP A 309 18.28 1.27 1.54
CA TRP A 309 16.84 1.09 1.51
C TRP A 309 16.15 1.80 0.34
N ARG A 310 16.85 2.66 -0.42
CA ARG A 310 16.28 3.43 -1.53
C ARG A 310 16.18 2.61 -2.79
#